data_AF-A0A7W7GJV8-F1
#
_entry.id   AF-A0A7W7GJV8-F1
#
_cell.length_a   1.000
_cell.length_b   1.000
_cell.length_c   1.000
_cell.angle_alpha   90.00
_cell.angle_beta   90.00
_cell.angle_gamma   90.00
#
_symmetry.space_group_name_H-M   'P 1'
#
loop_
_entity.id
_entity.type
_entity.pdbx_description
1 polymer ?
#
loop_
_entity_poly.entity_id
_entity_poly.type
_entity_poly.pdbx_seq_one_letter_code
_entity_poly.pdbx_strand_id
1 'polypeptide(L)'
;MSSSTPAGVKDTLLQAAGLLLLWSRGWVEPVVPPPEPRHLVAQQLLAVTLQQHKLGDRLWDRQWNGLAPFDKSAAPILRFLTEEGYLDSDGGMLFAGPEAERRFGKRHFIELTASFTAPPQFTVLSGRTEIGRTDPSVLTEERPGPRRLLLGGRSWQVTYIDWLRKRVFVEPADGGGIAKWMNGGVAGLSYALTRAMREVLLGANPPVSLTRRAEACLAEQRETDAPGTVHPGGTLITRVGSDVRWWTWAGYRANATLAATLQSVTDPLQRPTDSWLRLRENLTPADWRAARENVGENLVLPDVDRRAVRGLKFSAALPERLAVATVAARLADFESARSVLGESARFQRDG
;
A
#
# COMPACT_ATOMS: atom_id res chain seq x y z
N MET A 1 3.07 34.11 -21.81
CA MET A 1 3.39 32.74 -22.22
C MET A 1 3.15 31.83 -21.02
N SER A 2 1.96 31.24 -20.94
CA SER A 2 1.59 30.33 -19.84
C SER A 2 2.22 28.98 -20.12
N SER A 3 3.32 28.66 -19.44
CA SER A 3 3.89 27.32 -19.47
C SER A 3 2.99 26.43 -18.60
N SER A 4 2.17 25.59 -19.24
CA SER A 4 1.37 24.60 -18.54
C SER A 4 2.29 23.69 -17.71
N THR A 5 2.11 23.73 -16.40
CA THR A 5 2.85 22.86 -15.48
C THR A 5 2.36 21.42 -15.68
N PRO A 6 3.23 20.43 -15.95
CA PRO A 6 2.81 19.05 -16.20
C PRO A 6 2.04 18.48 -15.01
N ALA A 7 1.00 17.67 -15.27
CA ALA A 7 0.03 17.18 -14.29
C ALA A 7 0.68 16.60 -13.01
N GLY A 8 1.77 15.83 -13.13
CA GLY A 8 2.45 15.25 -11.96
C GLY A 8 3.10 16.27 -11.00
N VAL A 9 3.46 17.47 -11.49
CA VAL A 9 4.02 18.54 -10.66
C VAL A 9 2.91 19.26 -9.87
N LYS A 10 1.70 19.40 -10.45
CA LYS A 10 0.53 19.96 -9.76
C LYS A 10 0.15 19.10 -8.56
N ASP A 11 0.11 17.78 -8.74
CA ASP A 11 -0.22 16.82 -7.67
C ASP A 11 0.82 16.84 -6.54
N THR A 12 2.11 16.93 -6.89
CA THR A 12 3.20 16.97 -5.90
C THR A 12 3.15 18.25 -5.06
N LEU A 13 2.82 19.40 -5.68
CA LEU A 13 2.65 20.67 -4.95
C LEU A 13 1.47 20.60 -3.98
N LEU A 14 0.33 20.06 -4.43
CA LEU A 14 -0.85 19.89 -3.58
C LEU A 14 -0.56 18.96 -2.40
N GLN A 15 0.11 17.84 -2.65
CA GLN A 15 0.54 16.92 -1.59
C GLN A 15 1.48 17.60 -0.58
N ALA A 16 2.45 18.39 -1.06
CA ALA A 16 3.34 19.15 -0.19
C ALA A 16 2.58 20.19 0.65
N ALA A 17 1.63 20.92 0.06
CA ALA A 17 0.78 21.87 0.78
C ALA A 17 -0.08 21.19 1.85
N GLY A 18 -0.68 20.03 1.53
CA GLY A 18 -1.43 19.21 2.49
C GLY A 18 -0.54 18.70 3.64
N LEU A 19 0.67 18.25 3.34
CA LEU A 19 1.63 17.82 4.36
C LEU A 19 2.05 18.97 5.29
N LEU A 20 2.31 20.16 4.74
CA LEU A 20 2.64 21.36 5.53
C LEU A 20 1.46 21.81 6.41
N LEU A 21 0.23 21.65 5.92
CA LEU A 21 -0.97 21.91 6.70
C LEU A 21 -1.08 20.95 7.88
N LEU A 22 -0.84 19.65 7.67
CA LEU A 22 -0.81 18.65 8.76
C LEU A 22 0.32 18.93 9.75
N TRP A 23 1.52 19.24 9.26
CA TRP A 23 2.66 19.58 10.10
C TRP A 23 2.34 20.77 11.02
N SER A 24 1.67 21.80 10.50
CA SER A 24 1.26 22.96 11.31
C SER A 24 0.26 22.62 12.42
N ARG A 25 -0.43 21.48 12.32
CA ARG A 25 -1.36 20.95 13.32
C ARG A 25 -0.70 19.97 14.30
N GLY A 26 0.63 19.80 14.21
CA GLY A 26 1.37 18.83 15.01
C GLY A 26 1.06 17.38 14.64
N TRP A 27 0.49 17.12 13.46
CA TRP A 27 0.17 15.77 13.04
C TRP A 27 1.42 15.02 12.58
N VAL A 28 1.53 13.77 13.03
CA VAL A 28 2.50 12.79 12.57
C VAL A 28 1.74 11.50 12.26
N GLU A 29 2.15 10.81 11.19
CA GLU A 29 1.52 9.56 10.81
C GLU A 29 1.63 8.52 11.93
N PRO A 30 0.52 7.92 12.38
CA PRO A 30 0.55 6.98 13.50
C PRO A 30 1.32 5.72 13.12
N VAL A 31 2.21 5.28 14.03
CA VAL A 31 2.93 4.01 13.90
C VAL A 31 2.06 2.90 14.45
N VAL A 32 1.28 2.26 13.57
CA VAL A 32 0.39 1.15 13.93
C VAL A 32 1.01 -0.18 13.46
N PRO A 33 1.12 -1.20 14.32
CA PRO A 33 1.61 -2.50 13.89
C PRO A 33 0.68 -3.10 12.82
N PRO A 34 1.21 -3.75 11.77
CA PRO A 34 0.37 -4.40 10.76
C PRO A 34 -0.58 -5.42 11.41
N PRO A 35 -1.89 -5.35 11.13
CA PRO A 35 -2.86 -6.24 11.73
C PRO A 35 -2.63 -7.69 11.28
N GLU A 36 -3.12 -8.62 12.10
CA GLU A 36 -3.18 -10.06 11.77
C GLU A 36 -1.85 -10.65 11.27
N PRO A 37 -0.72 -10.57 12.01
CA PRO A 37 0.59 -11.03 11.55
C PRO A 37 0.73 -12.57 11.54
N ARG A 38 -0.21 -13.30 10.94
CA ARG A 38 -0.31 -14.78 10.95
C ARG A 38 0.95 -15.50 10.42
N HIS A 39 1.54 -14.97 9.36
CA HIS A 39 2.86 -15.42 8.86
C HIS A 39 3.98 -15.33 9.91
N LEU A 40 3.98 -14.36 10.83
CA LEU A 40 4.94 -14.30 11.94
C LEU A 40 4.61 -15.37 12.98
N VAL A 41 3.34 -15.73 13.18
CA VAL A 41 2.98 -16.86 14.05
C VAL A 41 3.57 -18.17 13.51
N ALA A 42 3.43 -18.42 12.20
CA ALA A 42 4.06 -19.58 11.56
C ALA A 42 5.59 -19.58 11.74
N GLN A 43 6.23 -18.44 11.50
CA GLN A 43 7.67 -18.26 11.74
C GLN A 43 8.06 -18.58 13.19
N GLN A 44 7.33 -18.02 14.16
CA GLN A 44 7.65 -18.12 15.58
C GLN A 44 7.42 -19.53 16.12
N LEU A 45 6.40 -20.24 15.65
CA LEU A 45 6.19 -21.66 15.97
C LEU A 45 7.37 -22.54 15.49
N LEU A 46 7.88 -22.29 14.28
CA LEU A 46 9.06 -22.99 13.77
C LEU A 46 10.31 -22.61 14.57
N ALA A 47 10.51 -21.31 14.82
CA ALA A 47 11.67 -20.80 15.54
C ALA A 47 11.75 -21.35 16.98
N VAL A 48 10.64 -21.36 17.73
CA VAL A 48 10.63 -21.87 19.11
C VAL A 48 10.84 -23.38 19.15
N THR A 49 10.29 -24.12 18.17
CA THR A 49 10.52 -25.56 18.04
C THR A 49 11.99 -25.87 17.78
N LEU A 50 12.66 -25.08 16.92
CA LEU A 50 14.09 -25.20 16.69
C LEU A 50 14.93 -24.83 17.91
N GLN A 51 14.54 -23.77 18.63
CA GLN A 51 15.23 -23.31 19.84
C GLN A 51 15.16 -24.33 20.98
N GLN A 52 14.00 -24.95 21.19
CA GLN A 52 13.77 -25.89 22.30
C GLN A 52 13.98 -27.36 21.89
N HIS A 53 14.31 -27.60 20.62
CA HIS A 53 14.35 -28.91 19.94
C HIS A 53 13.03 -29.67 19.89
N LYS A 54 12.09 -29.39 20.79
CA LYS A 54 10.76 -29.96 20.84
C LYS A 54 9.77 -28.99 21.50
N LEU A 55 8.52 -29.01 21.08
CA LEU A 55 7.46 -28.17 21.61
C LEU A 55 6.23 -29.00 21.96
N GLY A 56 5.63 -28.81 23.15
CA GLY A 56 4.41 -29.54 23.52
C GLY A 56 3.19 -29.06 22.72
N ASP A 57 2.46 -29.99 22.08
CA ASP A 57 1.30 -29.71 21.23
C ASP A 57 0.11 -29.03 21.96
N ARG A 58 0.09 -29.11 23.29
CA ARG A 58 -0.90 -28.48 24.19
C ARG A 58 -0.35 -27.31 25.00
N LEU A 59 0.94 -27.00 24.85
CA LEU A 59 1.64 -25.98 25.65
C LEU A 59 2.28 -24.88 24.79
N TRP A 60 2.25 -25.01 23.47
CA TRP A 60 2.86 -24.05 22.53
C TRP A 60 2.32 -22.63 22.69
N ASP A 61 1.03 -22.46 23.03
CA ASP A 61 0.38 -21.16 23.19
C ASP A 61 0.91 -20.38 24.41
N ARG A 62 1.61 -21.05 25.32
CA ARG A 62 2.22 -20.43 26.50
C ARG A 62 3.57 -19.78 26.23
N GLN A 63 4.19 -20.06 25.08
CA GLN A 63 5.55 -19.56 24.75
C GLN A 63 5.61 -18.03 24.69
N TRP A 64 4.47 -17.37 24.43
CA TRP A 64 4.36 -15.91 24.34
C TRP A 64 3.45 -15.32 25.42
N ASN A 65 3.30 -15.97 26.58
CA ASN A 65 2.53 -15.45 27.73
C ASN A 65 1.08 -15.02 27.38
N GLY A 66 0.42 -15.74 26.48
CA GLY A 66 -0.95 -15.42 26.04
C GLY A 66 -1.06 -14.21 25.10
N LEU A 67 0.05 -13.75 24.50
CA LEU A 67 0.05 -12.68 23.52
C LEU A 67 -0.70 -13.11 22.24
N ALA A 68 -1.83 -12.48 21.94
CA ALA A 68 -2.47 -12.62 20.63
C ALA A 68 -1.58 -12.02 19.52
N PRO A 69 -1.52 -12.63 18.31
CA PRO A 69 -2.21 -13.83 17.87
C PRO A 69 -1.40 -15.13 18.07
N PHE A 70 -0.44 -15.17 19.00
CA PHE A 70 0.39 -16.35 19.30
C PHE A 70 -0.25 -17.30 20.34
N ASP A 71 -1.51 -17.05 20.69
CA ASP A 71 -2.31 -17.86 21.59
C ASP A 71 -3.06 -18.98 20.84
N LYS A 72 -4.03 -19.63 21.50
CA LYS A 72 -4.83 -20.72 20.93
C LYS A 72 -5.59 -20.35 19.65
N SER A 73 -5.81 -19.07 19.35
CA SER A 73 -6.40 -18.64 18.07
C SER A 73 -5.55 -19.06 16.87
N ALA A 74 -4.26 -19.30 17.05
CA ALA A 74 -3.34 -19.80 16.04
C ALA A 74 -3.39 -21.31 15.80
N ALA A 75 -4.27 -22.06 16.47
CA ALA A 75 -4.42 -23.50 16.25
C ALA A 75 -4.59 -23.92 14.77
N PRO A 76 -5.29 -23.16 13.89
CA PRO A 76 -5.34 -23.46 12.46
C PRO A 76 -3.99 -23.37 11.75
N ILE A 77 -3.09 -22.49 12.22
CA ILE A 77 -1.73 -22.33 11.69
C ILE A 77 -0.88 -23.52 12.14
N LEU A 78 -0.94 -23.89 13.42
CA LEU A 78 -0.22 -25.05 13.93
C LEU A 78 -0.62 -26.33 13.19
N ARG A 79 -1.93 -26.58 13.03
CA ARG A 79 -2.42 -27.74 12.28
C ARG A 79 -1.86 -27.78 10.86
N PHE A 80 -1.87 -26.65 10.16
CA PHE A 80 -1.30 -26.57 8.82
C PHE A 80 0.20 -26.89 8.80
N LEU A 81 0.96 -26.36 9.76
CA LEU A 81 2.40 -26.68 9.86
C LEU A 81 2.63 -28.18 10.06
N THR A 82 1.77 -28.85 10.83
CA THR A 82 1.85 -30.30 11.04
C THR A 82 1.42 -31.09 9.81
N GLU A 83 0.28 -30.75 9.21
CA GLU A 83 -0.29 -31.43 8.04
C GLU A 83 0.62 -31.33 6.81
N GLU A 84 1.31 -30.20 6.62
CA GLU A 84 2.22 -29.96 5.49
C GLU A 84 3.67 -30.37 5.79
N GLY A 85 3.95 -31.01 6.94
CA GLY A 85 5.27 -31.53 7.28
C GLY A 85 6.32 -30.48 7.64
N TYR A 86 5.91 -29.24 7.94
CA TYR A 86 6.80 -28.24 8.55
C TYR A 86 7.11 -28.57 10.01
N LEU A 87 6.17 -29.20 10.70
CA LEU A 87 6.33 -29.76 12.04
C LEU A 87 5.93 -31.23 12.03
N ASP A 88 6.75 -32.09 12.62
CA ASP A 88 6.38 -33.49 12.88
C ASP A 88 5.84 -33.64 14.30
N SER A 89 4.92 -34.58 14.52
CA SER A 89 4.37 -34.87 15.85
C SER A 89 4.65 -36.30 16.27
N ASP A 90 5.21 -36.47 17.47
CA ASP A 90 5.40 -37.76 18.13
C ASP A 90 5.14 -37.62 19.64
N GLY A 91 4.28 -38.48 20.20
CA GLY A 91 3.99 -38.52 21.64
C GLY A 91 3.49 -37.21 22.26
N GLY A 92 2.79 -36.35 21.50
CA GLY A 92 2.34 -35.02 21.97
C GLY A 92 3.45 -33.95 21.95
N MET A 93 4.61 -34.28 21.38
CA MET A 93 5.71 -33.36 21.12
C MET A 93 5.78 -33.03 19.64
N LEU A 94 6.16 -31.80 19.32
CA LEU A 94 6.36 -31.28 17.99
C LEU A 94 7.84 -31.07 17.73
N PHE A 95 8.30 -31.40 16.53
CA PHE A 95 9.68 -31.29 16.07
C PHE A 95 9.72 -30.58 14.71
N ALA A 96 10.87 -30.04 14.32
CA ALA A 96 11.03 -29.53 12.95
C ALA A 96 10.92 -30.68 11.95
N GLY A 97 9.99 -30.55 10.99
CA GLY A 97 9.74 -31.58 9.99
C GLY A 97 10.55 -31.39 8.70
N PRO A 98 10.50 -32.38 7.78
CA PRO A 98 11.26 -32.38 6.53
C PRO A 98 10.97 -31.17 5.62
N GLU A 99 9.75 -30.64 5.62
CA GLU A 99 9.40 -29.48 4.80
C GLU A 99 10.04 -28.19 5.33
N ALA A 100 10.16 -28.06 6.65
CA ALA A 100 10.87 -26.93 7.26
C ALA A 100 12.37 -26.98 6.95
N GLU A 101 12.99 -28.15 7.06
CA GLU A 101 14.38 -28.41 6.63
C GLU A 101 14.60 -28.04 5.17
N ARG A 102 13.72 -28.53 4.28
CA ARG A 102 13.82 -28.31 2.83
C ARG A 102 13.70 -26.83 2.45
N ARG A 103 12.77 -26.09 3.06
CA ARG A 103 12.51 -24.68 2.72
C ARG A 103 13.43 -23.71 3.44
N PHE A 104 13.65 -23.91 4.74
CA PHE A 104 14.30 -22.94 5.60
C PHE A 104 15.65 -23.41 6.14
N GLY A 105 15.98 -24.71 6.09
CA GLY A 105 17.18 -25.28 6.71
C GLY A 105 18.51 -24.81 6.13
N LYS A 106 18.52 -24.19 4.94
CA LYS A 106 19.74 -23.61 4.34
C LYS A 106 20.37 -22.60 5.30
N ARG A 107 21.69 -22.72 5.47
CA ARG A 107 22.48 -21.86 6.38
C ARG A 107 21.93 -21.86 7.80
N HIS A 108 21.61 -23.05 8.33
CA HIS A 108 21.13 -23.25 9.70
C HIS A 108 19.89 -22.40 10.05
N PHE A 109 18.87 -22.42 9.20
CA PHE A 109 17.61 -21.72 9.47
C PHE A 109 17.72 -20.21 9.62
N ILE A 110 18.79 -19.58 9.10
CA ILE A 110 19.00 -18.12 9.19
C ILE A 110 17.84 -17.32 8.62
N GLU A 111 17.06 -17.88 7.69
CA GLU A 111 15.88 -17.19 7.14
C GLU A 111 14.81 -16.93 8.20
N LEU A 112 14.72 -17.78 9.24
CA LEU A 112 13.79 -17.64 10.38
C LEU A 112 14.23 -16.59 11.39
N THR A 113 15.47 -16.08 11.34
CA THR A 113 15.96 -15.06 12.29
C THR A 113 15.69 -13.62 11.83
N ALA A 114 15.24 -13.44 10.58
CA ALA A 114 14.85 -12.14 10.05
C ALA A 114 13.34 -12.09 9.82
N SER A 115 12.64 -11.07 10.32
CA SER A 115 11.21 -10.85 9.97
C SER A 115 11.03 -9.85 8.82
N PHE A 116 12.11 -9.14 8.44
CA PHE A 116 12.13 -8.19 7.33
C PHE A 116 13.06 -8.68 6.21
N THR A 117 12.59 -8.60 4.98
CA THR A 117 13.44 -8.73 3.78
C THR A 117 13.72 -7.33 3.25
N ALA A 118 15.00 -6.96 3.16
CA ALA A 118 15.37 -5.77 2.40
C ALA A 118 14.89 -5.96 0.95
N PRO A 119 14.17 -4.99 0.36
CA PRO A 119 13.80 -5.08 -1.05
C PRO A 119 15.08 -5.22 -1.89
N PRO A 120 15.06 -6.04 -2.96
CA PRO A 120 16.23 -6.19 -3.81
C PRO A 120 16.57 -4.84 -4.43
N GLN A 121 17.84 -4.42 -4.33
CA GLN A 121 18.34 -3.18 -4.91
C GLN A 121 19.35 -3.49 -6.01
N PHE A 122 19.44 -2.62 -7.01
CA PHE A 122 20.51 -2.65 -8.00
C PHE A 122 21.58 -1.63 -7.66
N THR A 123 22.85 -2.05 -7.73
CA THR A 123 23.98 -1.14 -7.63
C THR A 123 24.11 -0.36 -8.94
N VAL A 124 24.15 0.97 -8.86
CA VAL A 124 24.29 1.87 -10.01
C VAL A 124 25.75 2.27 -10.16
N LEU A 125 26.29 2.04 -11.36
CA LEU A 125 27.70 2.23 -11.71
C LEU A 125 27.84 3.24 -12.84
N SER A 126 28.67 4.26 -12.64
CA SER A 126 29.18 5.11 -13.71
C SER A 126 30.62 4.68 -14.02
N GLY A 127 30.81 3.95 -15.11
CA GLY A 127 32.06 3.24 -15.37
C GLY A 127 32.34 2.20 -14.27
N ARG A 128 33.37 2.44 -13.44
CA ARG A 128 33.75 1.58 -12.31
C ARG A 128 33.27 2.08 -10.96
N THR A 129 32.75 3.31 -10.91
CA THR A 129 32.38 3.98 -9.66
C THR A 129 30.95 3.66 -9.29
N GLU A 130 30.73 3.11 -8.11
CA GLU A 130 29.39 3.03 -7.50
C GLU A 130 28.93 4.43 -7.11
N ILE A 131 27.82 4.86 -7.73
CA ILE A 131 27.21 6.17 -7.46
C ILE A 131 25.99 6.06 -6.54
N GLY A 132 25.56 4.83 -6.24
CA GLY A 132 24.50 4.52 -5.28
C GLY A 132 23.69 3.31 -5.69
N ARG A 133 22.45 3.21 -5.20
CA ARG A 133 21.54 2.11 -5.47
C ARG A 133 20.21 2.62 -6.00
N THR A 134 19.52 1.77 -6.77
CA THR A 134 18.19 2.07 -7.31
C THR A 134 17.24 0.89 -7.11
N ASP A 135 15.96 1.20 -7.05
CA ASP A 135 14.89 0.21 -7.00
C ASP A 135 14.70 -0.45 -8.39
N PRO A 136 14.51 -1.78 -8.46
CA PRO A 136 14.28 -2.49 -9.72
C PRO A 136 13.06 -1.98 -10.50
N SER A 137 12.05 -1.44 -9.83
CA SER A 137 10.84 -0.92 -10.50
C SER A 137 11.17 0.20 -11.49
N VAL A 138 12.14 1.05 -11.17
CA VAL A 138 12.60 2.13 -12.06
C VAL A 138 13.29 1.56 -13.32
N LEU A 139 13.70 0.30 -13.27
CA LEU A 139 14.36 -0.41 -14.35
C LEU A 139 13.39 -1.23 -15.22
N THR A 140 12.23 -1.58 -14.69
CA THR A 140 11.22 -2.39 -15.39
C THR A 140 10.00 -1.59 -15.87
N GLU A 141 9.72 -0.42 -15.28
CA GLU A 141 8.57 0.41 -15.65
C GLU A 141 8.58 0.77 -17.15
N GLU A 142 7.49 0.50 -17.86
CA GLU A 142 7.31 0.88 -19.26
C GLU A 142 7.14 2.39 -19.37
N ARG A 143 7.91 3.02 -20.25
CA ARG A 143 7.84 4.46 -20.45
C ARG A 143 8.29 4.89 -21.84
N PRO A 144 7.72 5.99 -22.37
CA PRO A 144 8.23 6.63 -23.58
C PRO A 144 9.59 7.28 -23.31
N GLY A 145 10.52 7.12 -24.26
CA GLY A 145 11.82 7.77 -24.23
C GLY A 145 12.92 7.03 -23.44
N PRO A 146 14.12 7.63 -23.35
CA PRO A 146 15.29 6.96 -22.83
C PRO A 146 15.23 6.82 -21.31
N ARG A 147 15.70 5.68 -20.79
CA ARG A 147 15.59 5.35 -19.37
C ARG A 147 16.62 6.15 -18.55
N ARG A 148 16.21 7.26 -17.93
CA ARG A 148 17.05 8.06 -17.00
C ARG A 148 16.73 7.83 -15.51
N LEU A 149 17.74 7.85 -14.67
CA LEU A 149 17.67 7.81 -13.20
C LEU A 149 18.05 9.18 -12.64
N LEU A 150 17.42 9.59 -11.54
CA LEU A 150 17.84 10.76 -10.76
C LEU A 150 18.49 10.25 -9.48
N LEU A 151 19.80 10.44 -9.32
CA LEU A 151 20.56 9.91 -8.19
C LEU A 151 21.61 10.92 -7.74
N GLY A 152 21.61 11.24 -6.44
CA GLY A 152 22.51 12.27 -5.88
C GLY A 152 22.28 13.66 -6.49
N GLY A 153 21.04 13.99 -6.86
CA GLY A 153 20.68 15.27 -7.50
C GLY A 153 21.18 15.42 -8.95
N ARG A 154 21.70 14.35 -9.56
CA ARG A 154 22.18 14.34 -10.95
C ARG A 154 21.37 13.37 -11.80
N SER A 155 21.25 13.70 -13.09
CA SER A 155 20.54 12.86 -14.06
C SER A 155 21.52 11.89 -14.70
N TRP A 156 21.11 10.62 -14.80
CA TRP A 156 21.95 9.53 -15.30
C TRP A 156 21.18 8.73 -16.35
N GLN A 157 21.74 8.58 -17.55
CA GLN A 157 21.19 7.75 -18.60
C GLN A 157 21.57 6.29 -18.38
N VAL A 158 20.58 5.39 -18.27
CA VAL A 158 20.83 3.94 -18.23
C VAL A 158 21.28 3.46 -19.60
N THR A 159 22.42 2.78 -19.62
CA THR A 159 23.01 2.19 -20.84
C THR A 159 22.89 0.67 -20.84
N TYR A 160 23.12 0.01 -19.70
CA TYR A 160 23.04 -1.44 -19.58
C TYR A 160 22.56 -1.90 -18.20
N ILE A 161 21.86 -3.04 -18.15
CA ILE A 161 21.35 -3.64 -16.91
C ILE A 161 21.82 -5.10 -16.86
N ASP A 162 22.65 -5.44 -15.88
CA ASP A 162 23.00 -6.81 -15.53
C ASP A 162 22.04 -7.31 -14.44
N TRP A 163 20.98 -8.00 -14.86
CA TRP A 163 19.95 -8.56 -13.97
C TRP A 163 20.51 -9.62 -13.02
N LEU A 164 21.46 -10.43 -13.50
CA LEU A 164 22.03 -11.54 -12.74
C LEU A 164 22.88 -11.01 -11.57
N ARG A 165 23.70 -9.99 -11.82
CA ARG A 165 24.56 -9.36 -10.80
C ARG A 165 23.89 -8.19 -10.06
N LYS A 166 22.65 -7.85 -10.43
CA LYS A 166 21.90 -6.70 -9.90
C LYS A 166 22.68 -5.39 -10.04
N ARG A 167 23.19 -5.11 -11.24
CA ARG A 167 23.96 -3.90 -11.56
C ARG A 167 23.32 -3.11 -12.70
N VAL A 168 23.35 -1.80 -12.59
CA VAL A 168 22.96 -0.88 -13.67
C VAL A 168 24.14 0.00 -14.02
N PHE A 169 24.43 0.10 -15.30
CA PHE A 169 25.47 0.98 -15.82
C PHE A 169 24.82 2.23 -16.41
N VAL A 170 25.41 3.38 -16.09
CA VAL A 170 24.89 4.68 -16.46
C VAL A 170 25.97 5.62 -16.96
N GLU A 171 25.54 6.62 -17.72
CA GLU A 171 26.34 7.77 -18.15
C GLU A 171 25.66 9.09 -17.72
N PRO A 172 26.40 10.19 -17.53
CA PRO A 172 25.81 11.49 -17.20
C PRO A 172 24.77 11.95 -18.25
N ALA A 173 23.70 12.59 -17.79
CA ALA A 173 22.70 13.21 -18.65
C ALA A 173 22.40 14.65 -18.21
N ASP A 174 22.03 15.50 -19.16
CA ASP A 174 21.80 16.93 -18.90
C ASP A 174 20.50 17.22 -18.11
N GLY A 175 19.59 16.25 -18.00
CA GLY A 175 18.35 16.44 -17.26
C GLY A 175 17.37 15.26 -17.28
N GLY A 176 16.36 15.36 -16.42
CA GLY A 176 15.30 14.37 -16.25
C GLY A 176 15.69 13.24 -15.30
N GLY A 177 15.07 12.08 -15.50
CA GLY A 177 15.29 10.93 -14.63
C GLY A 177 14.32 10.85 -13.46
N ILE A 178 14.21 9.64 -12.92
CA ILE A 178 13.26 9.31 -11.87
C ILE A 178 14.04 8.81 -10.66
N ALA A 179 13.69 9.34 -9.49
CA ALA A 179 14.06 8.78 -8.19
C ALA A 179 12.78 8.19 -7.60
N LYS A 180 12.62 6.87 -7.70
CA LYS A 180 11.46 6.16 -7.15
C LYS A 180 11.97 4.99 -6.35
N TRP A 181 11.42 4.87 -5.14
CA TRP A 181 11.70 3.81 -4.20
C TRP A 181 10.37 3.12 -3.91
N MET A 182 10.26 1.84 -4.24
CA MET A 182 9.09 1.07 -3.88
C MET A 182 9.42 0.28 -2.62
N ASN A 183 8.93 0.76 -1.49
CA ASN A 183 8.86 -0.07 -0.30
C ASN A 183 7.78 -1.13 -0.54
N GLY A 184 8.08 -2.40 -0.30
CA GLY A 184 7.20 -3.55 -0.58
C GLY A 184 5.91 -3.65 0.26
N GLY A 185 5.37 -2.51 0.74
CA GLY A 185 4.11 -2.40 1.45
C GLY A 185 2.98 -1.88 0.55
N VAL A 186 1.82 -1.63 1.17
CA VAL A 186 0.67 -1.00 0.51
C VAL A 186 1.08 0.42 0.06
N ALA A 187 1.15 0.63 -1.25
CA ALA A 187 1.43 1.94 -1.83
C ALA A 187 0.16 2.80 -1.85
N GLY A 188 0.23 4.01 -1.31
CA GLY A 188 -0.87 4.98 -1.33
C GLY A 188 -0.74 6.03 -0.23
N LEU A 189 -1.44 7.15 -0.40
CA LEU A 189 -1.52 8.22 0.60
C LEU A 189 -2.51 7.82 1.71
N SER A 190 -2.28 8.34 2.91
CA SER A 190 -3.19 8.13 4.04
C SER A 190 -4.43 9.01 3.97
N TYR A 191 -5.45 8.63 4.74
CA TYR A 191 -6.67 9.40 4.92
C TYR A 191 -6.38 10.84 5.34
N ALA A 192 -5.55 11.03 6.37
CA ALA A 192 -5.22 12.36 6.88
C ALA A 192 -4.60 13.27 5.81
N LEU A 193 -3.64 12.75 5.03
CA LEU A 193 -2.96 13.52 3.99
C LEU A 193 -3.89 13.89 2.84
N THR A 194 -4.69 12.94 2.35
CA THR A 194 -5.65 13.22 1.28
C THR A 194 -6.75 14.19 1.73
N ARG A 195 -7.20 14.13 2.99
CA ARG A 195 -8.10 15.14 3.55
C ARG A 195 -7.47 16.52 3.66
N ALA A 196 -6.21 16.62 4.07
CA ALA A 196 -5.50 17.90 4.09
C ALA A 196 -5.33 18.48 2.68
N MET A 197 -5.05 17.64 1.67
CA MET A 197 -5.04 18.07 0.26
C MET A 197 -6.41 18.60 -0.18
N ARG A 198 -7.50 17.88 0.16
CA ARG A 198 -8.87 18.35 -0.08
C ARG A 198 -9.14 19.70 0.58
N GLU A 199 -8.70 19.91 1.81
CA GLU A 199 -8.84 21.21 2.50
C GLU A 199 -8.07 22.32 1.79
N VAL A 200 -6.88 22.04 1.25
CA VAL A 200 -6.12 23.01 0.46
C VAL A 200 -6.87 23.42 -0.81
N LEU A 201 -7.50 22.46 -1.51
CA LEU A 201 -8.36 22.74 -2.65
C LEU A 201 -9.63 23.52 -2.27
N LEU A 202 -10.11 23.36 -1.04
CA LEU A 202 -11.24 24.14 -0.48
C LEU A 202 -10.82 25.52 0.07
N GLY A 203 -9.53 25.88 -0.02
CA GLY A 203 -9.04 27.22 0.29
C GLY A 203 -8.10 27.32 1.50
N ALA A 204 -7.84 26.22 2.22
CA ALA A 204 -6.85 26.23 3.30
C ALA A 204 -5.44 26.48 2.75
N ASN A 205 -4.67 27.34 3.40
CA ASN A 205 -3.26 27.54 3.09
C ASN A 205 -2.41 27.06 4.27
N PRO A 206 -1.30 26.33 4.03
CA PRO A 206 -0.36 26.02 5.10
C PRO A 206 0.27 27.32 5.64
N PRO A 207 0.52 27.44 6.95
CA PRO A 207 1.07 28.66 7.55
C PRO A 207 2.59 28.75 7.36
N VAL A 208 3.04 28.73 6.10
CA VAL A 208 4.44 28.87 5.71
C VAL A 208 4.55 29.83 4.53
N SER A 209 5.73 30.42 4.36
CA SER A 209 6.00 31.27 3.20
C SER A 209 5.97 30.44 1.91
N LEU A 210 5.07 30.78 1.00
CA LEU A 210 5.01 30.20 -0.34
C LEU A 210 5.71 31.10 -1.34
N THR A 211 6.28 30.50 -2.38
CA THR A 211 6.77 31.29 -3.53
C THR A 211 5.57 31.74 -4.36
N ARG A 212 5.69 32.88 -5.05
CA ARG A 212 4.65 33.37 -6.00
C ARG A 212 4.22 32.31 -7.02
N ARG A 213 5.15 31.47 -7.47
CA ARG A 213 4.86 30.36 -8.39
C ARG A 213 4.00 29.27 -7.75
N ALA A 214 4.26 28.94 -6.48
CA ALA A 214 3.46 27.96 -5.76
C ALA A 214 2.03 28.50 -5.49
N GLU A 215 1.92 29.77 -5.08
CA GLU A 215 0.63 30.43 -4.88
C GLU A 215 -0.21 30.44 -6.15
N ALA A 216 0.38 30.86 -7.29
CA ALA A 216 -0.31 30.88 -8.57
C ALA A 216 -0.77 29.48 -9.01
N CYS A 217 0.06 28.45 -8.82
CA CYS A 217 -0.30 27.07 -9.18
C CYS A 217 -1.43 26.52 -8.29
N LEU A 218 -1.41 26.80 -6.98
CA LEU A 218 -2.51 26.41 -6.08
C LEU A 218 -3.80 27.17 -6.40
N ALA A 219 -3.72 28.46 -6.72
CA ALA A 219 -4.86 29.25 -7.16
C ALA A 219 -5.47 28.69 -8.46
N GLU A 220 -4.63 28.36 -9.44
CA GLU A 220 -5.07 27.71 -10.69
C GLU A 220 -5.77 26.38 -10.40
N GLN A 221 -5.20 25.49 -9.57
CA GLN A 221 -5.84 24.21 -9.21
C GLN A 221 -7.20 24.41 -8.50
N ARG A 222 -7.32 25.44 -7.66
CA ARG A 222 -8.59 25.79 -7.02
C ARG A 222 -9.64 26.27 -8.01
N GLU A 223 -9.22 26.94 -9.08
CA GLU A 223 -10.12 27.43 -10.11
C GLU A 223 -10.50 26.33 -11.11
N THR A 224 -9.55 25.49 -11.52
CA THR A 224 -9.75 24.51 -12.60
C THR A 224 -10.18 23.14 -12.10
N ASP A 225 -9.54 22.64 -11.03
CA ASP A 225 -9.65 21.23 -10.63
C ASP A 225 -10.64 21.07 -9.47
N ALA A 226 -10.62 21.99 -8.50
CA ALA A 226 -11.47 21.89 -7.32
C ALA A 226 -12.98 21.81 -7.62
N PRO A 227 -13.56 22.56 -8.59
CA PRO A 227 -15.00 22.50 -8.88
C PRO A 227 -15.50 21.12 -9.32
N GLY A 228 -14.62 20.27 -9.88
CA GLY A 228 -14.94 18.91 -10.32
C GLY A 228 -14.43 17.81 -9.39
N THR A 229 -13.79 18.14 -8.27
CA THR A 229 -13.11 17.15 -7.41
C THR A 229 -13.38 17.30 -5.92
N VAL A 230 -13.80 18.49 -5.45
CA VAL A 230 -14.07 18.74 -4.03
C VAL A 230 -15.34 19.58 -3.86
N HIS A 231 -16.02 19.41 -2.73
CA HIS A 231 -17.17 20.24 -2.36
C HIS A 231 -17.25 20.39 -0.83
N PRO A 232 -17.48 21.58 -0.26
CA PRO A 232 -17.46 21.77 1.20
C PRO A 232 -18.51 20.94 1.93
N GLY A 233 -19.69 20.74 1.32
CA GLY A 233 -20.79 19.95 1.88
C GLY A 233 -20.72 18.43 1.70
N GLY A 234 -19.54 17.84 1.47
CA GLY A 234 -19.34 16.37 1.46
C GLY A 234 -18.41 15.85 0.37
N THR A 235 -18.62 14.60 -0.03
CA THR A 235 -17.95 13.96 -1.17
C THR A 235 -18.71 14.25 -2.47
N LEU A 236 -18.03 14.08 -3.60
CA LEU A 236 -18.56 14.44 -4.92
C LEU A 236 -18.59 13.21 -5.83
N ILE A 237 -19.69 13.02 -6.54
CA ILE A 237 -19.80 12.07 -7.64
C ILE A 237 -19.92 12.88 -8.92
N THR A 238 -18.93 12.76 -9.79
CA THR A 238 -18.88 13.44 -11.09
C THR A 238 -19.02 12.45 -12.22
N ARG A 239 -19.60 12.90 -13.33
CA ARG A 239 -19.69 12.15 -14.58
C ARG A 239 -19.01 12.98 -15.67
N VAL A 240 -18.20 12.33 -16.51
CA VAL A 240 -17.66 12.92 -17.73
C VAL A 240 -17.76 11.86 -18.82
N GLY A 241 -18.81 11.93 -19.64
CA GLY A 241 -19.16 10.84 -20.56
C GLY A 241 -19.45 9.53 -19.79
N SER A 242 -18.70 8.47 -20.10
CA SER A 242 -18.78 7.20 -19.38
C SER A 242 -18.00 7.19 -18.06
N ASP A 243 -17.25 8.26 -17.76
CA ASP A 243 -16.39 8.37 -16.58
C ASP A 243 -17.11 8.91 -15.35
N VAL A 244 -17.65 7.99 -14.55
CA VAL A 244 -18.23 8.23 -13.24
C VAL A 244 -17.19 8.00 -12.16
N ARG A 245 -16.89 9.05 -11.39
CA ARG A 245 -15.93 9.01 -10.29
C ARG A 245 -16.56 9.48 -9.00
N TRP A 246 -16.27 8.79 -7.91
CA TRP A 246 -16.55 9.24 -6.56
C TRP A 246 -15.27 9.80 -5.94
N TRP A 247 -15.20 11.12 -5.76
CA TRP A 247 -14.11 11.82 -5.11
C TRP A 247 -14.28 11.74 -3.59
N THR A 248 -13.64 10.74 -3.00
CA THR A 248 -13.70 10.42 -1.56
C THR A 248 -12.67 11.19 -0.75
N TRP A 249 -11.48 11.43 -1.32
CA TRP A 249 -10.31 11.94 -0.61
C TRP A 249 -10.00 11.16 0.67
N ALA A 250 -10.06 9.83 0.57
CA ALA A 250 -9.99 8.94 1.72
C ALA A 250 -8.65 8.21 1.89
N GLY A 251 -7.72 8.38 0.95
CA GLY A 251 -6.51 7.58 0.90
C GLY A 251 -6.76 6.18 0.35
N TYR A 252 -5.68 5.51 -0.03
CA TYR A 252 -5.77 4.24 -0.76
C TYR A 252 -6.48 3.13 0.02
N ARG A 253 -6.12 2.93 1.30
CA ARG A 253 -6.65 1.83 2.13
C ARG A 253 -8.15 1.94 2.36
N ALA A 254 -8.63 3.15 2.64
CA ALA A 254 -10.05 3.42 2.80
C ALA A 254 -10.78 3.21 1.47
N ASN A 255 -10.23 3.70 0.35
CA ASN A 255 -10.81 3.49 -0.96
C ASN A 255 -10.83 2.00 -1.38
N ALA A 256 -9.79 1.23 -1.05
CA ALA A 256 -9.80 -0.22 -1.27
C ALA A 256 -10.89 -0.93 -0.46
N THR A 257 -11.11 -0.49 0.78
CA THR A 257 -12.19 -1.00 1.65
C THR A 257 -13.55 -0.65 1.10
N LEU A 258 -13.74 0.60 0.65
CA LEU A 258 -14.97 1.09 0.03
C LEU A 258 -15.27 0.36 -1.29
N ALA A 259 -14.25 0.11 -2.12
CA ALA A 259 -14.40 -0.62 -3.38
C ALA A 259 -14.87 -2.06 -3.15
N ALA A 260 -14.30 -2.77 -2.16
CA ALA A 260 -14.73 -4.12 -1.80
C ALA A 260 -16.11 -4.14 -1.11
N THR A 261 -16.48 -3.06 -0.42
CA THR A 261 -17.79 -2.97 0.26
C THR A 261 -18.92 -2.61 -0.71
N LEU A 262 -18.66 -1.73 -1.69
CA LEU A 262 -19.65 -1.18 -2.61
C LEU A 262 -19.58 -1.81 -4.02
N GLN A 263 -19.25 -3.11 -4.10
CA GLN A 263 -19.09 -3.84 -5.37
C GLN A 263 -20.28 -3.71 -6.32
N SER A 264 -21.49 -3.51 -5.78
CA SER A 264 -22.70 -3.32 -6.58
C SER A 264 -22.71 -2.00 -7.38
N VAL A 265 -21.87 -1.02 -7.06
CA VAL A 265 -21.83 0.30 -7.71
C VAL A 265 -20.44 0.73 -8.18
N THR A 266 -19.38 0.08 -7.72
CA THR A 266 -17.99 0.34 -8.15
C THR A 266 -17.64 -0.45 -9.40
N ASP A 267 -16.70 0.06 -10.20
CA ASP A 267 -16.16 -0.67 -11.34
C ASP A 267 -15.12 -1.71 -10.86
N PRO A 268 -15.36 -3.03 -11.03
CA PRO A 268 -14.45 -4.07 -10.53
C PRO A 268 -13.13 -4.15 -11.31
N LEU A 269 -13.04 -3.56 -12.50
CA LEU A 269 -11.84 -3.60 -13.33
C LEU A 269 -10.85 -2.48 -12.99
N GLN A 270 -11.29 -1.46 -12.26
CA GLN A 270 -10.47 -0.31 -11.93
C GLN A 270 -9.95 -0.39 -10.51
N ARG A 271 -8.64 -0.18 -10.37
CA ARG A 271 -8.01 -0.12 -9.05
C ARG A 271 -8.40 1.17 -8.33
N PRO A 272 -8.64 1.11 -7.01
CA PRO A 272 -8.79 2.30 -6.19
C PRO A 272 -7.60 3.25 -6.32
N THR A 273 -7.87 4.56 -6.28
CA THR A 273 -6.84 5.60 -6.16
C THR A 273 -6.84 6.19 -4.75
N ASP A 274 -5.94 7.13 -4.47
CA ASP A 274 -5.89 7.83 -3.17
C ASP A 274 -7.08 8.78 -2.97
N SER A 275 -7.54 9.44 -4.03
CA SER A 275 -8.52 10.53 -3.94
C SER A 275 -9.90 10.17 -4.47
N TRP A 276 -10.02 9.13 -5.30
CA TRP A 276 -11.31 8.74 -5.90
C TRP A 276 -11.45 7.24 -6.21
N LEU A 277 -12.70 6.84 -6.42
CA LEU A 277 -13.11 5.50 -6.89
C LEU A 277 -13.86 5.59 -8.21
N ARG A 278 -13.58 4.65 -9.14
CA ARG A 278 -14.40 4.51 -10.34
C ARG A 278 -15.72 3.85 -9.97
N LEU A 279 -16.82 4.45 -10.40
CA LEU A 279 -18.15 3.85 -10.32
C LEU A 279 -18.58 3.30 -11.68
N ARG A 280 -19.55 2.39 -11.67
CA ARG A 280 -20.17 1.86 -12.89
C ARG A 280 -20.70 2.99 -13.76
N GLU A 281 -20.52 2.86 -15.07
CA GLU A 281 -20.99 3.86 -16.04
C GLU A 281 -22.49 4.11 -15.92
N ASN A 282 -23.30 3.07 -15.75
CA ASN A 282 -24.76 3.18 -15.66
C ASN A 282 -25.28 3.53 -14.24
N LEU A 283 -24.43 4.01 -13.34
CA LEU A 283 -24.85 4.35 -11.98
C LEU A 283 -25.91 5.46 -11.96
N THR A 284 -27.02 5.17 -11.28
CA THR A 284 -28.05 6.17 -10.95
C THR A 284 -27.98 6.62 -9.48
N PRO A 285 -28.55 7.79 -9.13
CA PRO A 285 -28.70 8.20 -7.73
C PRO A 285 -29.55 7.25 -6.88
N ALA A 286 -30.44 6.46 -7.49
CA ALA A 286 -31.22 5.43 -6.80
C ALA A 286 -30.34 4.22 -6.45
N ASP A 287 -29.55 3.73 -7.41
CA ASP A 287 -28.60 2.64 -7.20
C ASP A 287 -27.58 3.00 -6.11
N TRP A 288 -27.09 4.24 -6.13
CA TRP A 288 -26.16 4.75 -5.12
C TRP A 288 -26.76 4.76 -3.71
N ARG A 289 -28.00 5.25 -3.56
CA ARG A 289 -28.70 5.24 -2.26
C ARG A 289 -28.91 3.82 -1.76
N ALA A 290 -29.45 2.94 -2.61
CA ALA A 290 -29.67 1.54 -2.27
C ALA A 290 -28.36 0.83 -1.88
N ALA A 291 -27.28 1.05 -2.62
CA ALA A 291 -25.97 0.48 -2.29
C ALA A 291 -25.46 0.94 -0.93
N ARG A 292 -25.59 2.23 -0.59
CA ARG A 292 -25.18 2.76 0.72
C ARG A 292 -26.05 2.26 1.86
N GLU A 293 -27.37 2.19 1.68
CA GLU A 293 -28.29 1.65 2.68
C GLU A 293 -28.00 0.17 2.97
N ASN A 294 -27.63 -0.60 1.95
CA ASN A 294 -27.31 -2.02 2.07
C ASN A 294 -25.97 -2.31 2.77
N VAL A 295 -25.07 -1.32 2.94
CA VAL A 295 -23.80 -1.55 3.66
C VAL A 295 -24.06 -1.87 5.15
N GLY A 296 -25.00 -1.16 5.80
CA GLY A 296 -25.20 -1.26 7.24
C GLY A 296 -23.90 -1.06 8.02
N GLU A 297 -23.61 -1.95 8.97
CA GLU A 297 -22.34 -1.97 9.73
C GLU A 297 -21.24 -2.84 9.06
N ASN A 298 -21.56 -3.51 7.96
CA ASN A 298 -20.75 -4.58 7.38
C ASN A 298 -19.81 -4.06 6.30
N LEU A 299 -18.63 -3.60 6.71
CA LEU A 299 -17.53 -3.35 5.79
C LEU A 299 -16.80 -4.63 5.43
N VAL A 300 -16.37 -4.72 4.17
CA VAL A 300 -15.72 -5.90 3.60
C VAL A 300 -14.21 -5.67 3.48
N LEU A 301 -13.44 -6.72 3.73
CA LEU A 301 -11.99 -6.70 3.51
C LEU A 301 -11.68 -6.50 2.03
N PRO A 302 -10.67 -5.67 1.68
CA PRO A 302 -10.26 -5.48 0.29
C PRO A 302 -9.85 -6.78 -0.41
N ASP A 303 -10.17 -6.89 -1.69
CA ASP A 303 -9.65 -7.94 -2.55
C ASP A 303 -8.12 -7.81 -2.73
N VAL A 304 -7.44 -8.95 -2.74
CA VAL A 304 -5.98 -9.02 -2.81
C VAL A 304 -5.54 -9.80 -4.04
N ASP A 305 -4.68 -9.20 -4.85
CA ASP A 305 -3.97 -9.91 -5.91
C ASP A 305 -3.09 -11.01 -5.29
N ARG A 306 -3.21 -12.25 -5.78
CA ARG A 306 -2.38 -13.39 -5.32
C ARG A 306 -0.88 -13.11 -5.42
N ARG A 307 -0.44 -12.20 -6.30
CA ARG A 307 0.96 -11.75 -6.37
C ARG A 307 1.39 -10.99 -5.11
N ALA A 308 0.50 -10.21 -4.50
CA ALA A 308 0.79 -9.49 -3.24
C ALA A 308 1.04 -10.47 -2.08
N VAL A 309 0.37 -11.62 -2.08
CA VAL A 309 0.60 -12.69 -1.10
C VAL A 309 2.03 -13.24 -1.17
N ARG A 310 2.63 -13.29 -2.36
CA ARG A 310 4.03 -13.75 -2.52
C ARG A 310 5.04 -12.80 -1.86
N GLY A 311 4.67 -11.54 -1.68
CA GLY A 311 5.48 -10.57 -0.94
C GLY A 311 5.45 -10.75 0.59
N LEU A 312 4.49 -11.53 1.10
CA LEU A 312 4.41 -11.84 2.53
C LEU A 312 5.45 -12.91 2.87
N LYS A 313 6.46 -12.54 3.66
CA LYS A 313 7.48 -13.48 4.15
C LYS A 313 6.80 -14.64 4.91
N PHE A 314 7.31 -15.86 4.74
CA PHE A 314 6.73 -17.07 5.34
C PHE A 314 5.28 -17.39 4.93
N SER A 315 4.75 -16.76 3.87
CA SER A 315 3.44 -17.14 3.30
C SER A 315 3.38 -18.62 2.89
N ALA A 316 4.51 -19.22 2.52
CA ALA A 316 4.63 -20.65 2.26
C ALA A 316 4.25 -21.54 3.45
N ALA A 317 4.52 -21.09 4.67
CA ALA A 317 4.24 -21.80 5.91
C ALA A 317 2.88 -21.40 6.51
N LEU A 318 1.96 -20.90 5.67
CA LEU A 318 0.65 -20.45 6.07
C LEU A 318 -0.40 -20.95 5.06
N PRO A 319 -1.62 -21.32 5.49
CA PRO A 319 -2.71 -21.59 4.56
C PRO A 319 -2.96 -20.42 3.61
N GLU A 320 -3.15 -20.66 2.32
CA GLU A 320 -3.33 -19.60 1.31
C GLU A 320 -4.44 -18.62 1.71
N ARG A 321 -5.57 -19.13 2.21
CA ARG A 321 -6.69 -18.32 2.72
C ARG A 321 -6.28 -17.35 3.85
N LEU A 322 -5.41 -17.79 4.75
CA LEU A 322 -4.93 -16.97 5.87
C LEU A 322 -3.86 -15.98 5.40
N ALA A 323 -3.08 -16.33 4.40
CA ALA A 323 -2.13 -15.42 3.78
C ALA A 323 -2.84 -14.27 3.05
N VAL A 324 -3.88 -14.59 2.25
CA VAL A 324 -4.77 -13.61 1.61
C VAL A 324 -5.43 -12.72 2.66
N ALA A 325 -6.06 -13.31 3.69
CA ALA A 325 -6.72 -12.56 4.75
C ALA A 325 -5.76 -11.63 5.53
N THR A 326 -4.50 -12.03 5.70
CA THR A 326 -3.46 -11.19 6.34
C THR A 326 -3.16 -9.95 5.49
N VAL A 327 -2.99 -10.12 4.19
CA VAL A 327 -2.72 -8.98 3.29
C VAL A 327 -3.96 -8.10 3.17
N ALA A 328 -5.16 -8.68 3.11
CA ALA A 328 -6.42 -7.95 3.06
C ALA A 328 -6.62 -7.08 4.31
N ALA A 329 -6.36 -7.63 5.50
CA ALA A 329 -6.44 -6.89 6.76
C ALA A 329 -5.47 -5.70 6.81
N ARG A 330 -4.26 -5.84 6.23
CA ARG A 330 -3.29 -4.74 6.13
C ARG A 330 -3.72 -3.65 5.16
N LEU A 331 -4.46 -4.02 4.12
CA LEU A 331 -5.00 -3.10 3.12
C LEU A 331 -6.27 -2.39 3.61
N ALA A 332 -6.99 -2.98 4.57
CA ALA A 332 -8.22 -2.43 5.08
C ALA A 332 -7.99 -1.16 5.92
N ASP A 333 -8.91 -0.22 5.81
CA ASP A 333 -9.09 0.91 6.72
C ASP A 333 -10.60 1.14 6.90
N PHE A 334 -11.14 0.43 7.89
CA PHE A 334 -12.57 0.43 8.19
C PHE A 334 -13.03 1.75 8.83
N GLU A 335 -12.18 2.39 9.64
CA GLU A 335 -12.54 3.64 10.31
C GLU A 335 -12.73 4.76 9.31
N SER A 336 -11.73 4.97 8.43
CA SER A 336 -11.80 6.00 7.39
C SER A 336 -12.90 5.70 6.38
N ALA A 337 -13.11 4.43 6.01
CA ALA A 337 -14.20 4.04 5.12
C ALA A 337 -15.58 4.36 5.73
N ARG A 338 -15.80 4.07 7.03
CA ARG A 338 -17.03 4.46 7.73
C ARG A 338 -17.20 5.98 7.76
N SER A 339 -16.13 6.74 8.02
CA SER A 339 -16.19 8.21 8.01
C SER A 339 -16.69 8.73 6.66
N VAL A 340 -16.15 8.22 5.55
CA VAL A 340 -16.55 8.61 4.19
C VAL A 340 -18.00 8.19 3.89
N LEU A 341 -18.41 7.00 4.30
CA LEU A 341 -19.81 6.54 4.18
C LEU A 341 -20.78 7.30 5.08
N GLY A 342 -20.31 8.02 6.08
CA GLY A 342 -21.12 8.96 6.88
C GLY A 342 -21.35 10.31 6.18
N GLU A 343 -20.54 10.65 5.17
CA GLU A 343 -20.64 11.93 4.47
C GLU A 343 -21.73 11.95 3.40
N SER A 344 -22.33 13.12 3.20
CA SER A 344 -23.19 13.36 2.04
C SER A 344 -22.38 13.19 0.75
N ALA A 345 -22.94 12.47 -0.22
CA ALA A 345 -22.37 12.36 -1.57
C ALA A 345 -23.26 13.16 -2.53
N ARG A 346 -22.67 14.14 -3.21
CA ARG A 346 -23.37 15.02 -4.13
C ARG A 346 -23.11 14.61 -5.57
N PHE A 347 -24.17 14.47 -6.35
CA PHE A 347 -24.05 14.28 -7.80
C PHE A 347 -23.87 15.64 -8.46
N GLN A 348 -22.73 15.85 -9.10
CA GLN A 348 -22.55 16.97 -10.01
C GLN A 348 -23.30 16.63 -11.30
N ARG A 349 -24.25 17.49 -11.65
CA ARG A 349 -24.95 17.38 -12.93
C ARG A 349 -24.03 17.95 -14.01
N ASP A 350 -23.91 17.23 -15.12
CA ASP A 350 -23.34 17.79 -16.34
C ASP A 350 -24.15 19.05 -16.70
N GLY A 351 -23.44 20.16 -16.89
CA GLY A 351 -24.01 21.41 -17.38
C GLY A 351 -24.27 21.35 -18.87
#